data_AF-A0A952AJH6-F1
#
_entry.id   AF-A0A952AJH6-F1
#
_cell.length_a   1.000
_cell.length_b   1.000
_cell.length_c   1.000
_cell.angle_alpha   90.00
_cell.angle_beta   90.00
_cell.angle_gamma   90.00
#
_symmetry.space_group_name_H-M   'P 1'
#
loop_
_entity.id
_entity.type
_entity.pdbx_description
1 polymer ?
#
loop_
_entity_poly.entity_id
_entity_poly.type
_entity_poly.pdbx_seq_one_letter_code
_entity_poly.pdbx_strand_id
1 'polypeptide(L)'
;MTSKKYFSLLRWVLRLGFIFMICEAIYHASGVRMAGVEAVWPEEAVVFSYFFMMLWSSVSVFVAVVLYYLQQHLEESKQLLVYLTIPSFLHAVMLICLSFTPYTEIFSLPSLHVWVPFYEFVIRTEAALLLTYVIYILYGKTRKFL
;
A
#
# COMPACT_ATOMS: atom_id res chain seq x y z
N MET A 1 20.17 19.67 4.03
CA MET A 1 20.31 18.22 4.26
C MET A 1 21.46 17.71 3.40
N THR A 2 22.32 16.83 3.91
CA THR A 2 23.42 16.21 3.13
C THR A 2 22.92 15.00 2.36
N SER A 3 23.62 14.59 1.30
CA SER A 3 23.32 13.37 0.53
C SER A 3 23.25 12.12 1.44
N LYS A 4 24.22 11.95 2.34
CA LYS A 4 24.21 10.83 3.31
C LYS A 4 22.96 10.82 4.21
N LYS A 5 22.54 11.99 4.70
CA LYS A 5 21.31 12.12 5.52
C LYS A 5 20.06 11.86 4.68
N TYR A 6 20.06 12.27 3.40
CA TYR A 6 18.99 11.98 2.46
C TYR A 6 18.77 10.47 2.28
N PHE A 7 19.82 9.73 1.90
CA PHE A 7 19.72 8.29 1.70
C PHE A 7 19.35 7.53 2.98
N SER A 8 19.83 7.99 4.14
CA SER A 8 19.43 7.40 5.42
C SER A 8 17.93 7.53 5.68
N LEU A 9 17.32 8.66 5.33
CA LEU A 9 15.89 8.89 5.52
C LEU A 9 15.06 8.18 4.43
N LEU A 10 15.52 8.16 3.18
CA LEU A 10 14.89 7.38 2.12
C LEU A 10 14.81 5.90 2.47
N ARG A 11 15.88 5.35 3.08
CA ARG A 11 15.88 3.99 3.61
C ARG A 11 14.77 3.76 4.64
N TRP A 12 14.53 4.73 5.52
CA TRP A 12 13.43 4.64 6.49
C TRP A 12 12.06 4.70 5.83
N VAL A 13 11.87 5.55 4.82
CA VAL A 13 10.62 5.61 4.04
C VAL A 13 10.31 4.26 3.40
N LEU A 14 11.30 3.67 2.72
CA LEU A 14 11.14 2.34 2.11
C LEU A 14 10.94 1.23 3.15
N ARG A 15 11.56 1.34 4.32
CA ARG A 15 11.36 0.39 5.43
C ARG A 15 9.95 0.45 6.00
N LEU A 16 9.37 1.64 6.13
CA LEU A 16 7.98 1.79 6.53
C LEU A 16 7.04 1.19 5.50
N GLY A 17 7.31 1.41 4.20
CA GLY A 17 6.58 0.74 3.12
C GLY A 17 6.70 -0.79 3.20
N PHE A 18 7.91 -1.32 3.44
CA PHE A 18 8.13 -2.76 3.64
C PHE A 18 7.27 -3.32 4.78
N ILE A 19 7.30 -2.69 5.96
CA ILE A 19 6.52 -3.12 7.12
C ILE A 19 5.02 -3.06 6.79
N PHE A 20 4.57 -1.98 6.16
CA PHE A 20 3.18 -1.81 5.75
C PHE A 20 2.74 -2.96 4.83
N MET A 21 3.51 -3.30 3.80
CA MET A 21 3.17 -4.38 2.87
C MET A 21 3.18 -5.77 3.52
N ILE A 22 4.00 -6.01 4.54
CA ILE A 22 3.92 -7.25 5.34
C ILE A 22 2.64 -7.30 6.17
N CYS A 23 2.27 -6.20 6.83
CA CYS A 23 1.01 -6.12 7.57
C CYS A 23 -0.20 -6.30 6.64
N GLU A 24 -0.14 -5.71 5.45
CA GLU A 24 -1.13 -5.85 4.38
C GLU A 24 -1.28 -7.32 3.96
N ALA A 25 -0.15 -7.99 3.69
CA ALA A 25 -0.15 -9.40 3.31
C ALA A 25 -0.78 -10.29 4.39
N ILE A 26 -0.44 -10.06 5.67
CA ILE A 26 -1.03 -10.79 6.80
C ILE A 26 -2.52 -10.50 6.88
N TYR A 27 -2.91 -9.24 6.74
CA TYR A 27 -4.31 -8.84 6.79
C TYR A 27 -5.13 -9.57 5.72
N HIS A 28 -4.63 -9.65 4.50
CA HIS A 28 -5.29 -10.37 3.42
C HIS A 28 -5.25 -11.90 3.59
N ALA A 29 -4.14 -12.48 4.05
CA ALA A 29 -4.06 -13.92 4.29
C ALA A 29 -4.93 -14.39 5.48
N SER A 30 -5.18 -13.50 6.44
CA SER A 30 -5.93 -13.85 7.67
C SER A 30 -7.42 -14.10 7.46
N GLY A 31 -7.99 -13.70 6.32
CA GLY A 31 -9.43 -13.84 6.09
C GLY A 31 -10.31 -12.86 6.88
N VAL A 32 -9.74 -11.99 7.72
CA VAL A 32 -10.49 -11.09 8.61
C VAL A 32 -11.54 -10.25 7.87
N ARG A 33 -11.27 -9.88 6.61
CA ARG A 33 -12.21 -9.16 5.73
C ARG A 33 -13.51 -9.92 5.46
N MET A 34 -13.45 -11.24 5.41
CA MET A 34 -14.58 -12.10 5.08
C MET A 34 -15.48 -12.38 6.30
N ALA A 35 -15.01 -12.11 7.52
CA ALA A 35 -15.73 -12.43 8.76
C ALA A 35 -17.16 -11.85 8.82
N GLY A 36 -17.39 -10.70 8.18
CA GLY A 36 -18.71 -10.06 8.14
C GLY A 36 -19.67 -10.62 7.09
N VAL A 37 -19.19 -11.37 6.10
CA VAL A 37 -19.96 -11.79 4.92
C VAL A 37 -20.10 -13.31 4.79
N GLU A 38 -19.26 -14.10 5.47
CA GLU A 38 -19.27 -15.57 5.42
C GLU A 38 -20.63 -16.19 5.77
N ALA A 39 -21.39 -15.57 6.69
CA ALA A 39 -22.69 -16.07 7.11
C ALA A 39 -23.83 -15.72 6.14
N VAL A 40 -23.59 -14.84 5.16
CA VAL A 40 -24.63 -14.26 4.30
C VAL A 40 -24.39 -14.57 2.82
N TRP A 41 -23.14 -14.73 2.41
CA TRP A 41 -22.78 -15.00 1.02
C TRP A 41 -22.91 -16.48 0.66
N PRO A 42 -23.20 -16.81 -0.61
CA PRO A 42 -23.03 -18.17 -1.12
C PRO A 42 -21.59 -18.64 -0.96
N GLU A 43 -21.41 -19.94 -0.70
CA GLU A 43 -20.09 -20.55 -0.47
C GLU A 43 -19.13 -20.29 -1.65
N GLU A 44 -19.64 -20.32 -2.88
CA GLU A 44 -18.86 -20.08 -4.10
C GLU A 44 -18.28 -18.65 -4.12
N ALA A 45 -19.05 -17.66 -3.66
CA ALA A 45 -18.59 -16.28 -3.58
C ALA A 45 -17.53 -16.11 -2.48
N VAL A 46 -17.71 -16.79 -1.34
CA VAL A 46 -16.73 -16.79 -0.24
C VAL A 46 -15.40 -17.40 -0.71
N VAL A 47 -15.43 -18.58 -1.32
CA VAL A 47 -14.23 -19.27 -1.84
C VAL A 47 -13.54 -18.44 -2.91
N PHE A 48 -14.30 -17.84 -3.83
CA PHE A 48 -13.74 -16.96 -4.85
C PHE A 48 -13.04 -15.74 -4.23
N SER A 49 -13.64 -15.08 -3.25
CA SER A 49 -13.03 -13.95 -2.57
C SER A 49 -11.79 -14.32 -1.77
N TYR A 50 -11.77 -15.48 -1.12
CA TYR A 50 -10.57 -16.00 -0.46
C TYR A 50 -9.41 -16.20 -1.43
N PHE A 51 -9.68 -16.73 -2.63
CA PHE A 51 -8.66 -16.86 -3.67
C PHE A 51 -8.04 -15.50 -4.03
N PHE A 52 -8.87 -14.47 -4.26
CA PHE A 52 -8.38 -13.12 -4.56
C PHE A 52 -7.62 -12.49 -3.39
N MET A 53 -8.05 -12.73 -2.15
CA MET A 53 -7.32 -12.26 -0.97
C MET A 53 -5.94 -12.91 -0.85
N MET A 54 -5.82 -14.21 -1.12
CA MET A 54 -4.52 -14.90 -1.13
C MET A 54 -3.61 -14.45 -2.26
N LEU A 55 -4.19 -14.19 -3.45
CA LEU A 55 -3.45 -13.61 -4.57
C LEU A 55 -2.89 -12.24 -4.19
N TRP A 56 -3.73 -11.38 -3.60
CA TRP A 56 -3.32 -10.05 -3.16
C TRP A 56 -2.26 -10.11 -2.05
N SER A 57 -2.42 -10.99 -1.06
CA SER A 57 -1.41 -11.24 -0.03
C SER A 57 -0.05 -11.60 -0.64
N SER A 58 -0.04 -12.46 -1.65
CA SER A 58 1.18 -12.87 -2.36
C SER A 58 1.84 -11.70 -3.09
N VAL A 59 1.05 -10.85 -3.75
CA VAL A 59 1.53 -9.61 -4.39
C VAL A 59 2.13 -8.67 -3.34
N SER A 60 1.49 -8.51 -2.20
CA SER A 60 1.97 -7.66 -1.11
C SER A 60 3.30 -8.13 -0.53
N VAL A 61 3.48 -9.45 -0.34
CA VAL A 61 4.78 -10.02 0.03
C VAL A 61 5.84 -9.72 -1.03
N PHE A 62 5.51 -9.89 -2.31
CA PHE A 62 6.44 -9.59 -3.39
C PHE A 62 6.88 -8.11 -3.38
N VAL A 63 5.94 -7.18 -3.24
CA VAL A 63 6.25 -5.74 -3.12
C VAL A 63 7.10 -5.48 -1.87
N ALA A 64 6.82 -6.13 -0.74
CA ALA A 64 7.64 -6.01 0.46
C ALA A 64 9.10 -6.41 0.18
N VAL A 65 9.32 -7.55 -0.49
CA VAL A 65 10.66 -8.01 -0.87
C VAL A 65 11.35 -7.00 -1.80
N VAL A 66 10.63 -6.43 -2.77
CA VAL A 66 11.16 -5.38 -3.64
C VAL A 66 11.57 -4.15 -2.83
N LEU A 67 10.73 -3.67 -1.90
CA LEU A 67 11.06 -2.53 -1.03
C LEU A 67 12.26 -2.83 -0.11
N TYR A 68 12.40 -4.07 0.36
CA TYR A 68 13.55 -4.52 1.12
C TYR A 68 14.84 -4.54 0.29
N TYR A 69 14.77 -4.95 -0.96
CA TYR A 69 15.90 -4.86 -1.88
C TYR A 69 16.29 -3.40 -2.16
N LEU A 70 15.32 -2.56 -2.54
CA LEU A 70 15.55 -1.16 -2.88
C LEU A 70 16.19 -0.36 -1.73
N GLN A 71 15.81 -0.63 -0.48
CA GLN A 71 16.36 0.09 0.68
C GLN A 71 17.84 -0.23 0.96
N GLN A 72 18.33 -1.38 0.48
CA GLN A 72 19.73 -1.81 0.55
C GLN A 72 20.54 -1.28 -0.64
N HIS A 73 19.91 -1.19 -1.81
CA HIS A 73 20.51 -0.90 -3.11
C HIS A 73 20.11 0.48 -3.67
N LEU A 74 20.08 1.50 -2.80
CA LEU A 74 19.55 2.83 -3.14
C LEU A 74 20.29 3.52 -4.29
N GLU A 75 21.62 3.41 -4.32
CA GLU A 75 22.45 4.06 -5.34
C GLU A 75 22.28 3.42 -6.72
N GLU A 76 22.17 2.10 -6.77
CA GLU A 76 21.94 1.36 -8.02
C GLU A 76 20.50 1.55 -8.53
N SER A 77 19.55 1.79 -7.62
CA SER A 77 18.11 1.80 -7.92
C SER A 77 17.52 3.19 -8.15
N LYS A 78 18.33 4.25 -8.25
CA LYS A 78 17.85 5.64 -8.33
C LYS A 78 16.82 5.88 -9.42
N GLN A 79 17.09 5.40 -10.64
CA GLN A 79 16.18 5.60 -11.77
C GLN A 79 14.83 4.91 -11.53
N LEU A 80 14.86 3.67 -11.03
CA LEU A 80 13.64 2.94 -10.70
C LEU A 80 12.84 3.66 -9.61
N LEU A 81 13.51 4.16 -8.56
CA LEU A 81 12.85 4.96 -7.51
C LEU A 81 12.17 6.21 -8.10
N VAL A 82 12.84 6.90 -9.03
CA VAL A 82 12.25 8.04 -9.74
C VAL A 82 11.04 7.61 -10.58
N TYR A 83 11.11 6.50 -11.32
CA TYR A 83 10.00 6.02 -12.15
C TYR A 83 8.78 5.60 -11.34
N LEU A 84 8.98 5.04 -10.15
CA LEU A 84 7.88 4.68 -9.25
C LEU A 84 7.11 5.90 -8.71
N THR A 85 7.66 7.12 -8.83
CA THR A 85 7.01 8.34 -8.32
C THR A 85 5.64 8.59 -8.97
N ILE A 86 5.52 8.42 -10.30
CA ILE A 86 4.26 8.69 -11.01
C ILE A 86 3.15 7.71 -10.58
N PRO A 87 3.32 6.38 -10.68
CA PRO A 87 2.29 5.45 -10.24
C PRO A 87 1.98 5.60 -8.75
N SER A 88 2.99 5.82 -7.89
CA SER A 88 2.76 6.08 -6.46
C SER A 88 1.93 7.33 -6.21
N PHE A 89 2.16 8.41 -6.97
CA PHE A 89 1.37 9.63 -6.85
C PHE A 89 -0.07 9.42 -7.30
N LEU A 90 -0.29 8.79 -8.46
CA LEU A 90 -1.63 8.51 -8.96
C LEU A 90 -2.41 7.61 -7.99
N HIS A 91 -1.75 6.57 -7.46
CA HIS A 91 -2.35 5.68 -6.47
C HIS A 91 -2.69 6.42 -5.17
N ALA A 92 -1.79 7.28 -4.67
CA ALA A 92 -2.06 8.08 -3.48
C ALA A 92 -3.26 9.03 -3.66
N VAL A 93 -3.37 9.69 -4.82
CA VAL A 93 -4.51 10.57 -5.14
C VAL A 93 -5.81 9.77 -5.16
N MET A 94 -5.81 8.60 -5.80
CA MET A 94 -6.98 7.71 -5.81
C MET A 94 -7.40 7.32 -4.39
N LEU A 95 -6.45 6.91 -3.55
CA LEU A 95 -6.72 6.55 -2.15
C LEU A 95 -7.25 7.74 -1.33
N ILE A 96 -6.72 8.94 -1.56
CA ILE A 96 -7.24 10.17 -0.92
C ILE A 96 -8.68 10.41 -1.34
N CYS A 97 -9.00 10.35 -2.63
CA CYS A 97 -10.37 10.50 -3.12
C CYS A 97 -11.31 9.47 -2.47
N LEU A 98 -10.89 8.20 -2.38
CA LEU A 98 -11.65 7.15 -1.73
C LEU A 98 -11.82 7.38 -0.22
N SER A 99 -10.88 8.07 0.44
CA SER A 99 -10.94 8.32 1.89
C SER A 99 -11.95 9.39 2.31
N PHE A 100 -12.49 10.16 1.36
CA PHE A 100 -13.53 11.17 1.57
C PHE A 100 -14.94 10.65 1.33
N THR A 101 -15.09 9.46 0.78
CA THR A 101 -16.39 8.82 0.56
C THR A 101 -16.51 7.62 1.50
N PRO A 102 -17.50 7.59 2.41
CA PRO A 102 -17.70 6.44 3.29
C PRO A 102 -17.81 5.14 2.48
N TYR A 103 -17.17 4.07 2.94
CA TYR A 103 -17.18 2.78 2.25
C TYR A 103 -18.60 2.26 2.00
N THR A 104 -19.51 2.53 2.93
CA THR A 104 -20.95 2.20 2.85
C THR A 104 -21.69 2.98 1.77
N GLU A 105 -21.18 4.14 1.34
CA GLU A 105 -21.75 4.93 0.24
C GLU A 105 -21.20 4.47 -1.13
N ILE A 106 -19.96 3.99 -1.18
CA ILE A 106 -19.35 3.44 -2.40
C ILE A 106 -20.01 2.10 -2.76
N PHE A 107 -20.23 1.25 -1.76
CA PHE A 107 -20.87 -0.05 -1.93
C PHE A 107 -22.23 -0.03 -1.24
N SER A 108 -23.28 0.35 -1.97
CA SER A 108 -24.62 0.52 -1.41
C SER A 108 -25.31 -0.79 -1.01
N LEU A 109 -24.85 -1.93 -1.51
CA LEU A 109 -25.40 -3.24 -1.17
C LEU A 109 -24.74 -3.77 0.11
N PRO A 110 -25.51 -4.15 1.15
CA PRO A 110 -24.97 -4.72 2.38
C PRO A 110 -24.17 -6.01 2.15
N SER A 111 -24.53 -6.79 1.12
CA SER A 111 -23.72 -7.93 0.71
C SER A 111 -22.32 -7.49 0.31
N LEU A 112 -22.12 -6.34 -0.32
CA LEU A 112 -20.81 -5.81 -0.69
C LEU A 112 -20.06 -5.15 0.49
N HIS A 113 -20.65 -5.09 1.69
CA HIS A 113 -19.99 -4.57 2.89
C HIS A 113 -19.04 -5.63 3.44
N VAL A 114 -17.84 -5.68 2.88
CA VAL A 114 -16.72 -6.40 3.50
C VAL A 114 -16.42 -5.73 4.84
N TRP A 115 -16.48 -6.48 5.95
CA TRP A 115 -16.15 -5.92 7.26
C TRP A 115 -14.66 -5.61 7.29
N VAL A 116 -14.32 -4.33 7.28
CA VAL A 116 -12.94 -3.88 7.40
C VAL A 116 -12.85 -2.86 8.54
N PRO A 117 -12.53 -3.31 9.77
CA PRO A 117 -12.30 -2.39 10.86
C PRO A 117 -11.17 -1.45 10.45
N PHE A 118 -11.37 -0.15 10.64
CA PHE A 118 -10.38 0.87 10.32
C PHE A 118 -10.01 0.99 8.82
N TYR A 119 -10.89 0.60 7.87
CA TYR A 119 -10.59 0.69 6.43
C TYR A 119 -10.14 2.08 5.97
N GLU A 120 -10.85 3.11 6.39
CA GLU A 120 -10.51 4.49 6.07
C GLU A 120 -9.12 4.85 6.62
N PHE A 121 -8.78 4.35 7.81
CA PHE A 121 -7.47 4.58 8.40
C PHE A 121 -6.37 3.86 7.61
N VAL A 122 -6.61 2.63 7.14
CA VAL A 122 -5.67 1.89 6.29
C VAL A 122 -5.42 2.63 4.98
N ILE A 123 -6.49 3.05 4.27
CA ILE A 123 -6.40 3.83 3.03
C ILE A 123 -5.64 5.14 3.26
N ARG A 124 -5.97 5.89 4.31
CA ARG A 124 -5.28 7.16 4.63
C ARG A 124 -3.81 6.94 4.96
N THR A 125 -3.49 5.85 5.67
CA THR A 125 -2.11 5.48 6.00
C THR A 125 -1.30 5.12 4.75
N GLU A 126 -1.87 4.32 3.86
CA GLU A 126 -1.24 3.96 2.58
C GLU A 126 -1.01 5.21 1.72
N ALA A 127 -2.03 6.06 1.58
CA ALA A 127 -1.90 7.33 0.87
C ALA A 127 -0.79 8.22 1.45
N ALA A 128 -0.71 8.33 2.78
CA ALA A 128 0.32 9.11 3.45
C ALA A 128 1.73 8.55 3.19
N LEU A 129 1.90 7.23 3.21
CA LEU A 129 3.18 6.57 2.90
C LEU A 129 3.61 6.86 1.45
N LEU A 130 2.70 6.72 0.50
CA LEU A 130 2.96 6.97 -0.93
C LEU A 130 3.28 8.44 -1.19
N LEU A 131 2.53 9.37 -0.61
CA LEU A 131 2.83 10.80 -0.73
C LEU A 131 4.17 11.15 -0.09
N THR A 132 4.47 10.59 1.09
CA THR A 132 5.77 10.78 1.75
C THR A 132 6.89 10.32 0.83
N TYR A 133 6.74 9.15 0.21
CA TYR A 133 7.68 8.64 -0.79
C TYR A 133 7.84 9.60 -1.97
N VAL A 134 6.73 10.01 -2.61
CA VAL A 134 6.73 10.92 -3.77
C VAL A 134 7.44 12.24 -3.45
N ILE A 135 7.07 12.88 -2.34
CA ILE A 135 7.67 14.14 -1.88
C ILE A 135 9.17 13.96 -1.67
N TYR A 136 9.58 12.84 -1.07
CA TYR A 136 10.98 12.57 -0.77
C TYR A 136 11.84 12.35 -2.04
N ILE A 137 11.30 11.64 -3.02
CA ILE A 137 11.99 11.42 -4.31
C ILE A 137 12.08 12.72 -5.10
N LEU A 138 11.00 13.50 -5.19
CA LEU A 138 11.01 14.81 -5.88
C LEU A 138 11.99 15.80 -5.21
N TYR A 139 12.03 15.81 -3.87
CA TYR A 139 13.03 16.60 -3.14
C TYR A 139 14.46 16.15 -3.47
N GLY A 140 14.72 14.84 -3.51
CA GLY A 140 16.03 14.29 -3.87
C GLY A 140 16.48 14.70 -5.27
N LYS A 141 15.56 14.63 -6.24
CA LYS A 141 15.79 15.03 -7.64
C LYS A 141 16.10 16.52 -7.76
N THR A 142 15.34 17.39 -7.10
CA THR A 142 15.60 18.85 -7.13
C THR A 142 16.94 19.24 -6.50
N ARG A 143 17.41 18.45 -5.51
CA ARG A 143 18.72 18.63 -4.87
C ARG A 143 19.87 17.88 -5.55
N LYS A 144 19.61 17.20 -6.68
CA LYS A 144 20.58 16.38 -7.43
C LYS A 144 21.22 15.25 -6.59
N PHE A 145 20.47 14.69 -5.66
CA PHE A 145 20.87 13.47 -4.93
C PHE A 145 20.50 12.21 -5.71
N LEU A 146 19.40 12.29 -6.48
CA LEU A 146 18.86 11.28 -7.37
C LEU A 146 18.94 11.73 -8.83
#